data_AF-A0A6G2DB32-F1
#
_entry.id   AF-A0A6G2DB32-F1
#
_cell.length_a   1.000
_cell.length_b   1.000
_cell.length_c   1.000
_cell.angle_alpha   90.00
_cell.angle_beta   90.00
_cell.angle_gamma   90.00
#
_symmetry.space_group_name_H-M   'P 1'
#
loop_
_entity.id
_entity.type
_entity.pdbx_description
1 polymer ?
#
loop_
_entity_poly.entity_id
_entity_poly.type
_entity_poly.pdbx_seq_one_letter_code
_entity_poly.pdbx_strand_id
1 'polypeptide(L)'
;VLKGYAIQRTKENNHFYDRFMIHLNYFLDYLDRSRDDNQSLLDMEDHIKQSYPKAFEIGSKIYDVITQHTGLDLYKSERVYLVLHIQRLLS
;
A
#
# COMPACT_ATOMS: atom_id res chain seq x y z
N VAL A 1 6.32 -5.67 -8.53
CA VAL A 1 6.99 -5.18 -7.29
C VAL A 1 7.24 -6.29 -6.27
N LEU A 2 6.22 -6.91 -5.66
CA LEU A 2 6.37 -7.87 -4.54
C LEU A 2 7.42 -8.98 -4.74
N LYS A 3 7.41 -9.67 -5.89
CA LYS A 3 8.38 -10.72 -6.22
C LYS A 3 9.84 -10.22 -6.15
N GLY A 4 10.09 -8.98 -6.54
CA GLY A 4 11.43 -8.36 -6.47
C GLY A 4 11.93 -8.15 -5.04
N TYR A 5 11.04 -8.20 -4.05
CA TYR A 5 11.36 -8.12 -2.62
C TYR A 5 11.18 -9.46 -1.90
N ALA A 6 11.06 -10.56 -2.65
CA ALA A 6 10.76 -11.90 -2.10
C ALA A 6 9.47 -11.98 -1.26
N ILE A 7 8.53 -11.06 -1.46
CA ILE A 7 7.22 -11.09 -0.82
C ILE A 7 6.31 -11.99 -1.66
N GLN A 8 5.94 -13.14 -1.08
CA GLN A 8 5.04 -14.11 -1.68
C GLN A 8 4.13 -14.73 -0.62
N ARG A 9 2.99 -15.24 -1.07
CA ARG A 9 2.05 -15.95 -0.21
C ARG A 9 2.67 -17.29 0.23
N THR A 10 2.74 -17.52 1.53
CA THR A 10 3.17 -18.77 2.16
C THR A 10 2.04 -19.33 3.02
N LYS A 11 2.28 -20.47 3.68
CA LYS A 11 1.28 -21.02 4.62
C LYS A 11 1.20 -20.17 5.90
N GLU A 12 2.30 -19.55 6.28
CA GLU A 12 2.48 -18.79 7.52
C GLU A 12 1.94 -17.36 7.41
N ASN A 13 2.04 -16.73 6.22
CA ASN A 13 1.57 -15.34 6.01
C ASN A 13 0.26 -15.22 5.23
N ASN A 14 -0.42 -16.34 4.93
CA ASN A 14 -1.61 -16.37 4.06
C ASN A 14 -2.68 -15.35 4.46
N HIS A 15 -2.97 -15.19 5.76
CA HIS A 15 -4.00 -14.28 6.26
C HIS A 15 -3.65 -12.81 6.05
N PHE A 16 -2.36 -12.45 6.08
CA PHE A 16 -1.90 -11.10 5.80
C PHE A 16 -1.87 -10.85 4.29
N TYR A 17 -1.40 -11.83 3.53
CA TYR A 17 -1.33 -11.74 2.06
C TYR A 17 -2.72 -11.63 1.46
N ASP A 18 -3.65 -12.48 1.87
CA ASP A 18 -5.02 -12.49 1.36
C ASP A 18 -5.75 -11.20 1.74
N ARG A 19 -5.56 -10.69 2.96
CA ARG A 19 -6.09 -9.36 3.34
C ARG A 19 -5.49 -8.25 2.50
N PHE A 20 -4.18 -8.25 2.30
CA PHE A 20 -3.53 -7.25 1.45
C PHE A 20 -4.09 -7.27 0.02
N MET A 21 -4.29 -8.45 -0.57
CA MET A 21 -4.90 -8.58 -1.91
C MET A 21 -6.33 -8.07 -1.94
N ILE A 22 -7.14 -8.37 -0.92
CA ILE A 22 -8.52 -7.86 -0.80
C ILE A 22 -8.52 -6.33 -0.73
N HIS A 23 -7.68 -5.75 0.13
CA HIS A 23 -7.57 -4.30 0.27
C HIS A 23 -7.04 -3.63 -0.99
N LEU A 24 -6.10 -4.27 -1.69
CA LEU A 24 -5.60 -3.78 -2.96
C LEU A 24 -6.70 -3.78 -4.03
N ASN A 25 -7.53 -4.82 -4.10
CA ASN A 25 -8.67 -4.84 -5.02
C ASN A 25 -9.67 -3.73 -4.70
N TYR A 26 -10.03 -3.54 -3.42
CA TYR A 26 -10.88 -2.42 -3.03
C TYR A 26 -10.27 -1.07 -3.43
N PHE A 27 -8.98 -0.88 -3.17
CA PHE A 27 -8.27 0.34 -3.60
C PHE A 27 -8.43 0.55 -5.10
N LEU A 28 -8.19 -0.48 -5.92
CA LEU A 28 -8.34 -0.44 -7.38
C LEU A 28 -9.79 -0.16 -7.84
N ASP A 29 -10.79 -0.75 -7.17
CA ASP A 29 -12.21 -0.59 -7.50
C ASP A 29 -12.74 0.82 -7.17
N TYR A 30 -12.12 1.51 -6.22
CA TYR A 30 -12.54 2.84 -5.75
C TYR A 30 -11.66 3.99 -6.25
N LEU A 31 -10.64 3.76 -7.09
CA LEU A 31 -9.70 4.81 -7.54
C LEU A 31 -10.39 6.03 -8.17
N ASP A 32 -11.46 5.82 -8.94
CA ASP A 32 -12.21 6.90 -9.61
C ASP A 32 -13.26 7.56 -8.69
N ARG A 33 -13.44 7.02 -7.48
CA ARG A 33 -14.49 7.42 -6.54
C ARG A 33 -13.96 7.96 -5.22
N SER A 34 -12.64 7.97 -5.01
CA SER A 34 -12.08 8.40 -3.73
C SER A 34 -12.52 9.82 -3.41
N ARG A 35 -13.30 9.92 -2.33
CA ARG A 35 -13.90 11.13 -1.77
C ARG A 35 -12.99 11.55 -0.63
N ASP A 36 -12.20 12.59 -0.89
CA ASP A 36 -11.31 13.29 0.06
C ASP A 36 -10.15 12.48 0.67
N ASP A 37 -8.98 13.13 0.75
CA ASP A 37 -7.77 12.55 1.33
C ASP A 37 -7.93 12.41 2.86
N ASN A 38 -7.59 11.26 3.44
CA ASN A 38 -7.65 11.09 4.89
C ASN A 38 -6.51 11.87 5.56
N GLN A 39 -6.82 13.09 6.01
CA GLN A 39 -5.83 14.00 6.59
C GLN A 39 -5.05 13.40 7.77
N SER A 40 -5.71 12.62 8.63
CA SER A 40 -5.04 11.97 9.76
C SER A 40 -3.96 10.97 9.31
N LEU A 41 -4.19 10.25 8.21
CA LEU A 41 -3.18 9.34 7.65
C LEU A 41 -2.02 10.10 7.01
N LEU A 42 -2.32 11.22 6.35
CA LEU A 42 -1.28 12.09 5.77
C LEU A 42 -0.36 12.66 6.85
N ASP A 43 -0.93 13.12 7.95
CA ASP A 43 -0.18 13.67 9.07
C ASP A 43 0.76 12.62 9.71
N MET A 44 0.46 11.33 9.54
CA MET A 44 1.29 10.22 10.01
C MET A 44 2.34 9.75 8.98
N GLU A 45 2.34 10.27 7.75
CA GLU A 45 3.20 9.75 6.67
C GLU A 45 4.68 9.80 7.04
N ASP A 46 5.16 10.95 7.52
CA ASP A 46 6.57 11.13 7.87
C ASP A 46 7.00 10.20 9.00
N HIS A 47 6.11 10.00 10.00
CA HIS A 47 6.37 9.08 11.09
C HIS A 47 6.44 7.62 10.58
N ILE A 48 5.51 7.22 9.71
CA ILE A 48 5.47 5.88 9.11
C ILE A 48 6.70 5.65 8.22
N LYS A 49 7.14 6.66 7.46
CA LYS A 49 8.34 6.60 6.63
C LYS A 49 9.60 6.37 7.47
N GLN A 50 9.70 7.02 8.63
CA GLN A 50 10.82 6.85 9.55
C GLN A 50 10.78 5.50 10.26
N SER A 51 9.60 5.07 10.72
CA SER A 51 9.42 3.82 11.46
C SER A 51 9.52 2.57 10.58
N TYR A 52 9.05 2.64 9.33
CA TYR A 52 8.95 1.50 8.42
C TYR A 52 9.56 1.82 7.03
N PRO A 53 10.85 2.20 6.93
CA PRO A 53 11.43 2.71 5.69
C PRO A 53 11.36 1.71 4.52
N LYS A 54 11.56 0.42 4.80
CA LYS A 54 11.49 -0.63 3.78
C LYS A 54 10.06 -0.84 3.28
N ALA A 55 9.08 -0.86 4.19
CA ALA A 55 7.68 -0.95 3.79
C ALA A 55 7.25 0.30 3.01
N PHE A 56 7.75 1.47 3.41
CA PHE A 56 7.50 2.72 2.73
C PHE A 56 8.00 2.71 1.28
N GLU A 57 9.23 2.24 1.06
CA GLU A 57 9.80 2.08 -0.27
C GLU A 57 8.96 1.16 -1.16
N ILE A 58 8.61 -0.03 -0.65
CA ILE A 58 7.85 -1.03 -1.41
C ILE A 58 6.43 -0.55 -1.69
N GLY A 59 5.75 0.00 -0.68
CA GLY A 59 4.40 0.55 -0.79
C GLY A 59 4.34 1.71 -1.79
N SER A 60 5.33 2.61 -1.75
CA SER A 60 5.47 3.70 -2.73
C SER A 60 5.66 3.17 -4.15
N LYS A 61 6.52 2.15 -4.35
CA LYS A 61 6.70 1.53 -5.66
C LYS A 61 5.43 0.87 -6.20
N ILE A 62 4.60 0.27 -5.32
CA ILE A 62 3.30 -0.30 -5.73
C ILE A 62 2.36 0.83 -6.13
N TYR A 63 2.27 1.88 -5.31
CA TYR A 63 1.48 3.07 -5.59
C TYR A 63 1.84 3.68 -6.95
N ASP A 64 3.13 3.93 -7.20
CA ASP A 64 3.62 4.52 -8.46
C ASP A 64 3.26 3.66 -9.67
N VAL A 65 3.38 2.32 -9.55
CA VAL A 65 2.99 1.38 -10.61
C VAL A 65 1.49 1.48 -10.91
N ILE A 66 0.65 1.59 -9.87
CA ILE A 66 -0.79 1.71 -10.05
C ILE A 66 -1.12 3.04 -10.74
N THR A 67 -0.59 4.17 -10.25
CA THR A 67 -0.74 5.49 -10.84
C THR A 67 -0.34 5.50 -12.32
N GLN A 68 0.79 4.89 -12.67
CA GLN A 68 1.25 4.79 -14.06
C GLN A 68 0.33 3.97 -14.95
N HIS A 69 -0.25 2.87 -14.43
CA HIS A 69 -1.13 2.00 -15.21
C HIS A 69 -2.55 2.54 -15.36
N THR A 70 -3.05 3.27 -14.36
CA THR A 70 -4.42 3.80 -14.38
C THR A 70 -4.50 5.21 -14.94
N GLY A 71 -3.40 5.97 -14.91
CA GLY A 71 -3.36 7.37 -15.32
C GLY A 71 -4.10 8.32 -14.37
N LEU A 72 -4.53 7.82 -13.21
CA LEU A 72 -5.27 8.58 -12.20
C LEU A 72 -4.31 9.24 -11.21
N ASP A 73 -4.62 10.45 -10.77
CA ASP A 73 -3.93 11.06 -9.63
C ASP A 73 -4.53 10.50 -8.34
N LEU A 74 -3.79 9.59 -7.71
CA LEU A 74 -4.25 8.88 -6.52
C LEU A 74 -4.03 9.76 -5.27
N TYR A 75 -4.84 9.53 -4.24
CA TYR A 75 -4.70 10.25 -2.97
C TYR A 75 -3.50 9.72 -2.17
N LYS A 76 -2.78 10.63 -1.50
CA LYS A 76 -1.54 10.26 -0.78
C LYS A 76 -1.80 9.38 0.43
N SER A 77 -2.96 9.48 1.08
CA SER A 77 -3.32 8.62 2.21
C SER A 77 -3.41 7.14 1.81
N GLU A 78 -3.75 6.83 0.56
CA GLU A 78 -3.80 5.45 0.05
C GLU A 78 -2.42 4.82 -0.03
N ARG A 79 -1.38 5.61 -0.34
CA ARG A 79 0.00 5.15 -0.24
C ARG A 79 0.34 4.74 1.18
N VAL A 80 -0.01 5.58 2.18
CA VAL A 80 0.22 5.27 3.60
C VAL A 80 -0.48 3.97 3.98
N TYR A 81 -1.70 3.76 3.49
CA TYR A 81 -2.45 2.52 3.69
C TYR A 81 -1.74 1.29 3.11
N LEU A 82 -1.23 1.38 1.87
CA LEU A 82 -0.43 0.33 1.25
C LEU A 82 0.82 0.02 2.08
N VAL A 83 1.52 1.04 2.57
CA VAL A 83 2.73 0.88 3.40
C VAL A 83 2.44 0.07 4.65
N LEU A 84 1.34 0.36 5.36
CA LEU A 84 0.97 -0.37 6.57
C LEU A 84 0.68 -1.85 6.30
N HIS A 85 0.05 -2.18 5.18
CA HIS A 85 -0.16 -3.58 4.80
C HIS A 85 1.12 -4.29 4.39
N ILE A 86 2.03 -3.60 3.68
CA ILE A 86 3.35 -4.15 3.38
C ILE A 86 4.15 -4.40 4.67
N GLN A 87 4.09 -3.49 5.64
CA GLN A 87 4.76 -3.70 6.92
C GLN A 87 4.27 -4.98 7.61
N ARG A 88 2.97 -5.28 7.55
CA ARG A 88 2.42 -6.55 8.08
C ARG A 88 2.91 -7.80 7.35
N LEU A 89 3.27 -7.68 6.07
CA LEU A 89 3.83 -8.79 5.30
C LEU A 89 5.32 -9.00 5.53
N LEU A 90 6.02 -7.96 6.00
CA LEU A 90 7.43 -8.00 6.36
C LEU A 90 7.68 -8.39 7.83
N SER A 91 6.65 -8.32 8.67
CA SER A 91 6.68 -8.67 10.09
C SER A 91 6.32 -10.14 10.29
#